data_AF-L8G3N0-F1
#
_entry.id   AF-L8G3N0-F1
#
_cell.length_a   1.000
_cell.length_b   1.000
_cell.length_c   1.000
_cell.angle_alpha   90.00
_cell.angle_beta   90.00
_cell.angle_gamma   90.00
#
_symmetry.space_group_name_H-M   'P 1'
#
loop_
_entity.id
_entity.type
_entity.pdbx_description
1 polymer ?
#
loop_
_entity_poly.entity_id
_entity_poly.type
_entity_poly.pdbx_seq_one_letter_code
_entity_poly.pdbx_strand_id
1 'polypeptide(L)' 'MPDAPTINELKETLRVKLPDTYSGNRKELEVFLLQVELYQHFNDEKFPTQESYALWTASYLRGEALR' A
#
# COMPACT_ATOMS: atom_id res chain seq x y z
N MET A 1 30.19 34.68 -7.26
CA MET A 1 29.95 33.56 -6.32
C MET A 1 29.51 32.38 -7.16
N PRO A 2 30.07 31.17 -7.02
CA PRO A 2 29.49 30.02 -7.70
C PRO A 2 28.25 29.58 -6.91
N ASP A 3 27.13 29.46 -7.61
CA ASP A 3 25.87 29.00 -7.04
C ASP A 3 26.04 27.59 -6.47
N ALA A 4 25.63 27.41 -5.21
CA ALA A 4 25.67 26.12 -4.54
C ALA A 4 24.76 25.13 -5.30
N PRO A 5 25.17 23.85 -5.43
CA PRO A 5 24.33 22.86 -6.10
C PRO A 5 23.01 22.74 -5.33
N THR A 6 21.92 23.08 -6.01
CA THR A 6 20.57 22.82 -5.52
C THR A 6 20.51 21.32 -5.29
N ILE A 7 20.42 20.88 -4.03
CA ILE A 7 20.05 19.51 -3.74
C ILE A 7 18.62 19.40 -4.27
N ASN A 8 18.49 18.92 -5.50
CA ASN A 8 17.26 18.35 -5.98
C ASN A 8 17.01 17.20 -5.01
N GLU A 9 16.18 17.46 -4.00
CA GLU A 9 15.52 16.41 -3.24
C GLU A 9 14.75 15.60 -4.27
N LEU A 10 15.43 14.57 -4.80
CA LEU A 10 14.78 13.50 -5.51
C LEU A 10 13.87 12.88 -4.45
N LYS A 11 12.64 13.39 -4.34
CA LYS A 11 11.53 12.69 -3.70
C LYS A 11 11.19 11.53 -4.62
N GLU A 12 12.12 10.59 -4.77
CA GLU A 12 11.83 9.30 -5.36
C GLU A 12 10.84 8.64 -4.42
N THR A 13 9.56 8.72 -4.78
CA THR A 13 8.51 7.97 -4.10
C THR A 13 8.91 6.51 -4.13
N LEU A 14 9.10 5.92 -2.94
CA LEU A 14 9.44 4.51 -2.81
C LEU A 14 8.35 3.69 -3.54
N ARG A 15 8.76 2.97 -4.58
CA ARG A 15 7.84 2.11 -5.33
C ARG A 15 7.60 0.83 -4.54
N VAL A 16 6.50 0.80 -3.80
CA VAL A 16 6.05 -0.41 -3.08
C VAL A 16 5.19 -1.29 -3.98
N LYS A 17 5.43 -2.60 -3.96
CA LYS A 17 4.64 -3.58 -4.70
C LYS A 17 3.20 -3.57 -4.19
N LEU A 18 2.23 -3.68 -5.10
CA LEU A 18 0.83 -3.89 -4.71
C LEU A 18 0.65 -5.23 -3.98
N PRO A 19 -0.32 -5.33 -3.05
CA PRO A 19 -0.68 -6.59 -2.41
C PRO A 19 -1.13 -7.65 -3.42
N ASP A 20 -0.96 -8.91 -3.06
CA ASP A 20 -1.57 -10.02 -3.79
C ASP A 20 -3.07 -10.13 -3.42
N THR A 21 -3.87 -10.80 -4.25
CA THR A 21 -5.31 -11.00 -3.94
C THR A 21 -5.52 -12.06 -2.86
N TYR A 22 -6.49 -11.85 -1.97
CA TYR A 22 -6.82 -12.78 -0.90
C TYR A 22 -8.09 -13.58 -1.18
N SER A 23 -7.99 -14.92 -1.16
CA SER A 23 -9.10 -15.82 -1.50
C SER A 23 -9.94 -16.30 -0.31
N GLY A 24 -9.45 -16.09 0.92
CA GLY A 24 -10.06 -16.61 2.16
C GLY A 24 -9.22 -17.69 2.87
N ASN A 25 -8.07 -18.09 2.33
CA ASN A 25 -7.19 -19.06 2.97
C ASN A 25 -6.60 -18.49 4.27
N ARG A 26 -6.98 -19.04 5.43
CA ARG A 26 -6.50 -18.56 6.74
C ARG A 26 -4.98 -18.61 6.89
N LYS A 27 -4.28 -19.53 6.20
CA LYS A 27 -2.82 -19.62 6.26
C LYS A 27 -2.10 -18.44 5.59
N GLU A 28 -2.79 -17.76 4.67
CA GLU A 28 -2.24 -16.63 3.90
C GLU A 28 -2.71 -15.28 4.45
N LEU A 29 -3.61 -15.27 5.45
CA LEU A 29 -4.21 -14.05 5.99
C LEU A 29 -3.16 -13.09 6.55
N GLU A 30 -2.25 -13.58 7.37
CA GLU A 30 -1.21 -12.75 7.99
C GLU A 30 -0.29 -12.10 6.94
N VAL A 31 0.04 -12.85 5.88
CA VAL A 31 0.86 -12.34 4.77
C VAL A 31 0.10 -11.25 4.01
N PHE A 32 -1.18 -11.47 3.70
CA PHE A 32 -2.00 -10.47 3.03
C PHE A 32 -2.13 -9.18 3.86
N LEU A 33 -2.39 -9.30 5.16
CA LEU A 33 -2.49 -8.16 6.07
C LEU A 33 -1.17 -7.36 6.12
N LEU A 34 -0.03 -8.04 6.22
CA LEU A 34 1.27 -7.39 6.20
C LEU A 34 1.53 -6.63 4.89
N GLN A 35 1.11 -7.19 3.74
CA GLN A 35 1.26 -6.53 2.44
C GLN A 35 0.44 -5.24 2.34
N VAL A 36 -0.82 -5.23 2.81
CA VAL A 36 -1.67 -4.03 2.77
C VAL A 36 -1.20 -2.96 3.75
N GLU A 37 -0.73 -3.36 4.94
CA GLU A 37 -0.16 -2.45 5.94
C GLU A 37 1.14 -1.80 5.44
N LEU A 38 2.04 -2.58 4.84
CA LEU A 38 3.26 -2.05 4.24
C LEU A 38 2.94 -1.08 3.09
N TYR A 39 1.97 -1.42 2.23
CA TYR A 39 1.59 -0.53 1.15
C TYR A 39 1.02 0.79 1.69
N GLN A 40 0.12 0.73 2.68
CA GLN A 40 -0.45 1.91 3.31
C GLN A 40 0.62 2.77 3.97
N HIS A 41 1.56 2.18 4.69
CA HIS A 41 2.59 2.93 5.42
C HIS A 41 3.45 3.82 4.51
N PHE A 42 3.76 3.34 3.31
CA PHE A 42 4.59 4.07 2.34
C PHE A 42 3.79 4.90 1.32
N ASN A 43 2.46 4.87 1.39
CA ASN A 43 1.57 5.58 0.48
C ASN A 43 0.39 6.19 1.28
N ASP A 44 0.65 6.66 2.49
CA ASP A 44 -0.36 7.12 3.42
C ASP A 44 -1.15 8.31 2.84
N GLU A 45 -0.49 9.12 2.02
CA GLU A 45 -1.07 10.24 1.29
C GLU A 45 -2.18 9.82 0.32
N LYS A 46 -2.25 8.55 -0.08
CA LYS A 46 -3.31 8.00 -0.95
C LYS A 46 -4.56 7.61 -0.18
N PHE A 47 -4.49 7.53 1.15
CA PHE A 47 -5.56 7.04 2.02
C PHE A 47 -5.94 8.10 3.06
N PRO A 48 -6.60 9.19 2.64
CA PRO A 48 -6.93 10.30 3.54
C PRO A 48 -7.89 9.91 4.67
N THR A 49 -8.62 8.79 4.52
CA THR A 49 -9.50 8.26 5.57
C THR A 49 -9.36 6.75 5.69
N GLN A 50 -9.71 6.20 6.86
CA GLN A 50 -9.73 4.76 7.10
C GLN A 50 -10.70 4.02 6.17
N GLU A 51 -11.81 4.66 5.79
CA GLU A 51 -12.76 4.11 4.82
C GLU A 51 -12.14 3.97 3.42
N SER A 52 -11.35 4.96 2.98
CA SER A 52 -10.65 4.88 1.69
C SER A 52 -9.64 3.73 1.65
N TYR A 53 -8.93 3.50 2.76
CA TYR A 53 -8.04 2.35 2.92
C TYR A 53 -8.83 1.03 2.93
N ALA A 54 -9.90 0.94 3.71
CA ALA A 54 -10.72 -0.26 3.79
C ALA A 54 -11.33 -0.65 2.44
N LEU A 55 -11.86 0.32 1.69
CA LEU A 55 -12.40 0.10 0.34
C LEU A 55 -11.33 -0.38 -0.64
N TRP A 56 -10.14 0.22 -0.60
CA TRP A 56 -9.02 -0.21 -1.43
C TRP A 56 -8.56 -1.63 -1.07
N THR A 57 -8.40 -1.94 0.21
CA THR A 57 -8.05 -3.29 0.69
C THR A 57 -9.10 -4.32 0.30
N ALA A 58 -10.39 -3.98 0.41
CA ALA A 58 -11.49 -4.84 -0.01
C ALA A 58 -11.45 -5.17 -1.52
N SER A 59 -10.88 -4.29 -2.35
CA SER A 59 -10.72 -4.53 -3.79
C SER A 59 -9.77 -5.69 -4.15
N TYR A 60 -8.99 -6.19 -3.18
CA TYR A 60 -8.12 -7.36 -3.33
C TYR A 60 -8.77 -8.67 -2.89
N LEU A 61 -9.96 -8.63 -2.29
CA LEU A 61 -10.68 -9.82 -1.86
C LEU A 61 -11.25 -10.59 -3.07
N ARG A 62 -11.11 -11.90 -3.06
CA ARG A 62 -11.58 -12.83 -4.10
C ARG A 62 -12.21 -14.06 -3.43
N GLY A 63 -12.97 -14.83 -4.21
CA GLY A 63 -13.47 -16.13 -3.74
C GLY A 63 -14.34 -16.00 -2.48
N GLU A 64 -14.06 -16.84 -1.48
CA GLU A 64 -14.81 -16.88 -0.22
C GLU A 64 -14.62 -15.61 0.60
N ALA A 65 -13.48 -14.94 0.50
CA ALA A 65 -13.24 -13.69 1.22
C ALA A 65 -14.11 -12.51 0.74
N LEU A 66 -14.75 -12.62 -0.43
CA LEU A 66 -15.64 -11.59 -0.97
C LEU A 66 -17.13 -11.91 -0.74
N ARG A 67 -17.47 -13.10 -0.24
CA ARG A 67 -18.84 -13.61 -0.16
C ARG A 67 -19.47 -13.49 1.22
#